data_AF-A0A7V7KGL4-F1
#
_entry.id   AF-A0A7V7KGL4-F1
#
_cell.length_a   1.000
_cell.length_b   1.000
_cell.length_c   1.000
_cell.angle_alpha   90.00
_cell.angle_beta   90.00
_cell.angle_gamma   90.00
#
_symmetry.space_group_name_H-M   'P 1'
#
loop_
_entity.id
_entity.type
_entity.pdbx_description
1 polymer ?
#
loop_
_entity_poly.entity_id
_entity_poly.type
_entity_poly.pdbx_seq_one_letter_code
_entity_poly.pdbx_strand_id
1 'polypeptide(L)'
;MELPKHTRNALFVSAKIQELGIPIEIQHKIGVFAVAWGMFETHLERAVWILEKEEVEGNRPSTDKTSANRWVGILSSGSNELSDKANEVLGIAASAAGDLMSYRHSLFHGYLVPLGDTAMFIRNPRWNGEVRNREAGDAQIDENILDLAIDAAWVLFRLVVAVTRLGDEDGVARIEEFVSEARRIKSNANEVRHIASLATHEKN
;
A
#
# COMPACT_ATOMS: atom_id res chain seq x y z
N MET A 1 35.02 -10.66 -17.24
CA MET A 1 35.01 -10.49 -15.77
C MET A 1 33.94 -11.43 -15.21
N GLU A 2 34.29 -12.33 -14.30
CA GLU A 2 33.32 -13.28 -13.71
C GLU A 2 32.45 -12.56 -12.66
N LEU A 3 31.15 -12.82 -12.65
CA LEU A 3 30.24 -12.22 -11.66
C LEU A 3 30.50 -12.77 -10.25
N PRO A 4 30.35 -11.96 -9.19
CA PRO A 4 30.37 -12.44 -7.82
C PRO A 4 29.38 -13.59 -7.59
N LYS A 5 29.73 -14.52 -6.69
CA LYS A 5 28.88 -15.69 -6.38
C LYS A 5 27.46 -15.29 -5.97
N HIS A 6 27.31 -14.26 -5.13
CA HIS A 6 26.00 -13.80 -4.68
C HIS A 6 25.16 -13.22 -5.83
N THR A 7 25.78 -12.53 -6.80
CA THR A 7 25.10 -12.02 -8.00
C THR A 7 24.57 -13.16 -8.86
N ARG A 8 25.37 -14.22 -9.08
CA ARG A 8 24.92 -15.41 -9.81
C ARG A 8 23.77 -16.12 -9.10
N ASN A 9 23.87 -16.27 -7.78
CA ASN A 9 22.81 -16.87 -6.97
C ASN A 9 21.51 -16.06 -7.04
N ALA A 10 21.58 -14.73 -6.99
CA ALA A 10 20.41 -13.87 -7.12
C ALA A 10 19.71 -14.06 -8.47
N LEU A 11 20.48 -14.10 -9.57
CA LEU A 11 19.93 -14.38 -10.91
C LEU A 11 19.26 -15.76 -10.99
N PHE A 12 19.87 -16.78 -10.37
CA PHE A 12 19.28 -18.12 -10.29
C PHE A 12 17.95 -18.11 -9.51
N VAL A 13 17.88 -17.40 -8.39
CA VAL A 13 16.64 -17.25 -7.61
C VAL A 13 15.57 -16.52 -8.41
N SER A 14 15.90 -15.42 -9.09
CA SER A 14 14.95 -14.70 -9.94
C SER A 14 14.38 -15.57 -11.07
N ALA A 15 15.21 -16.41 -11.70
CA ALA A 15 14.76 -17.38 -12.70
C ALA A 15 13.83 -18.44 -12.10
N LYS A 16 14.12 -18.92 -10.88
CA LYS A 16 13.24 -19.85 -10.17
C LYS A 16 11.90 -19.23 -9.78
N ILE A 17 11.89 -17.96 -9.42
CA ILE A 17 10.66 -17.20 -9.16
C ILE A 17 9.84 -17.03 -10.45
N GLN A 18 10.50 -16.79 -11.58
CA GLN A 18 9.84 -16.75 -12.89
C GLN A 18 9.17 -18.07 -13.25
N GLU A 19 9.81 -19.21 -12.99
CA GLU A 19 9.21 -20.55 -13.18
C GLU A 19 7.95 -20.77 -12.32
N LEU A 20 7.74 -19.99 -11.25
CA LEU A 20 6.56 -20.06 -10.39
C LEU A 20 5.41 -19.14 -10.83
N GLY A 21 5.49 -18.55 -12.03
CA GLY A 21 4.43 -17.67 -12.57
C GLY A 21 4.60 -16.21 -12.18
N ILE A 22 5.82 -15.76 -11.85
CA ILE A 22 6.14 -14.34 -11.60
C ILE A 22 7.20 -13.87 -12.60
N PRO A 23 6.79 -13.46 -13.81
CA PRO A 23 7.71 -12.93 -14.83
C PRO A 23 8.60 -11.78 -14.32
N ILE A 24 9.73 -11.54 -14.97
CA ILE A 24 10.74 -10.58 -14.48
C ILE A 24 10.19 -9.15 -14.39
N GLU A 25 9.31 -8.78 -15.31
CA GLU A 25 8.56 -7.53 -15.33
C GLU A 25 7.62 -7.40 -14.13
N ILE A 26 6.96 -8.48 -13.72
CA ILE A 26 6.12 -8.54 -12.53
C ILE A 26 6.99 -8.45 -11.26
N GLN A 27 8.14 -9.14 -11.22
CA GLN A 27 9.11 -9.00 -10.12
C GLN A 27 9.57 -7.55 -9.96
N HIS A 28 9.88 -6.86 -11.07
CA HIS A 28 10.25 -5.45 -11.05
C HIS A 28 9.12 -4.56 -10.53
N LYS A 29 7.88 -4.75 -11.00
CA LYS A 29 6.73 -3.95 -10.55
C LYS A 29 6.41 -4.17 -9.06
N ILE A 30 6.51 -5.41 -8.56
CA ILE A 30 6.43 -5.70 -7.12
C ILE A 30 7.51 -4.92 -6.35
N GLY A 31 8.74 -4.87 -6.88
CA GLY A 31 9.83 -4.08 -6.31
C GLY A 31 9.54 -2.57 -6.29
N VAL A 32 9.02 -2.01 -7.39
CA VAL A 32 8.61 -0.60 -7.48
C VAL A 32 7.52 -0.28 -6.46
N PHE A 33 6.49 -1.14 -6.38
CA PHE A 33 5.43 -1.01 -5.37
C PHE A 33 5.99 -1.06 -3.95
N ALA A 34 6.90 -2.01 -3.66
CA ALA A 34 7.52 -2.13 -2.34
C ALA A 34 8.26 -0.85 -1.93
N VAL A 35 9.00 -0.23 -2.85
CA VAL A 35 9.72 1.03 -2.60
C VAL A 35 8.74 2.17 -2.39
N ALA A 36 7.75 2.35 -3.28
CA ALA A 36 6.76 3.42 -3.17
C ALA A 36 5.95 3.30 -1.86
N TRP A 37 5.55 2.09 -1.48
CA TRP A 37 4.85 1.84 -0.22
C TRP A 37 5.72 2.13 1.00
N GLY A 38 6.99 1.72 0.99
CA GLY A 38 7.92 2.04 2.08
C GLY A 38 8.16 3.55 2.25
N MET A 39 8.18 4.30 1.13
CA MET A 39 8.23 5.76 1.16
C MET A 39 6.96 6.35 1.79
N PHE A 40 5.78 5.83 1.43
CA PHE A 40 4.52 6.21 2.05
C PHE A 40 4.50 5.92 3.56
N GLU A 41 4.79 4.70 4.00
CA GLU A 41 4.73 4.31 5.43
C GLU A 41 5.64 5.19 6.30
N THR A 42 6.87 5.44 5.83
CA THR A 42 7.85 6.25 6.57
C THR A 42 7.41 7.72 6.70
N HIS A 43 6.71 8.26 5.70
CA HIS A 43 6.20 9.63 5.74
C HIS A 43 4.84 9.72 6.43
N LEU A 44 4.04 8.66 6.41
CA LEU A 44 2.77 8.57 7.13
C LEU A 44 2.99 8.74 8.63
N GLU A 45 4.02 8.10 9.19
CA GLU A 45 4.37 8.26 10.60
C GLU A 45 4.62 9.74 10.95
N ARG A 46 5.42 10.43 10.13
CA ARG A 46 5.72 11.85 10.31
C ARG A 46 4.46 12.71 10.13
N ALA A 47 3.59 12.37 9.18
CA ALA A 47 2.32 13.04 8.97
C ALA A 47 1.41 12.91 10.19
N VAL A 48 1.41 11.75 10.86
CA VAL A 48 0.70 11.54 12.13
C VAL A 48 1.20 12.49 13.20
N TRP A 49 2.53 12.63 13.37
CA TRP A 49 3.07 13.58 14.36
C TRP A 49 2.61 15.01 14.10
N ILE A 50 2.54 15.42 12.83
CA ILE A 50 2.06 16.75 12.47
C ILE A 50 0.57 16.92 12.77
N LEU A 51 -0.27 15.94 12.41
CA LEU A 51 -1.72 16.00 12.66
C LEU A 51 -2.05 16.00 14.17
N GLU A 52 -1.30 15.22 14.95
CA GLU A 52 -1.45 15.11 16.40
C GLU A 52 -0.67 16.18 17.18
N LYS A 53 0.08 17.04 16.47
CA LYS A 53 0.96 18.08 17.06
C LYS A 53 1.95 17.53 18.09
N GLU A 54 2.53 16.39 17.77
CA GLU A 54 3.44 15.70 18.66
C GLU A 54 4.86 16.31 18.62
N GLU A 55 5.40 16.68 19.78
CA GLU A 55 6.78 17.13 19.94
C GLU A 55 7.75 15.94 20.09
N VAL A 56 8.30 15.49 18.97
CA VAL A 56 9.16 14.28 18.93
C VAL A 56 10.64 14.54 19.21
N GLU A 57 11.11 15.80 19.18
CA GLU A 57 12.53 16.11 19.39
C GLU A 57 12.97 15.73 20.81
N GLY A 58 13.98 14.85 20.91
CA GLY A 58 14.47 14.34 22.20
C GLY A 58 13.52 13.37 22.91
N ASN A 59 12.36 13.06 22.33
CA ASN A 59 11.32 12.23 22.93
C ASN A 59 11.10 10.95 22.11
N ARG A 60 10.62 9.89 22.77
CA ARG A 60 10.17 8.68 22.07
C ARG A 60 8.77 8.94 21.50
N PRO A 61 8.55 8.81 20.18
CA PRO A 61 7.27 9.13 19.59
C PRO A 61 6.19 8.11 19.99
N SER A 62 4.94 8.56 20.04
CA SER A 62 3.74 7.77 20.31
C SER A 62 3.54 6.65 19.28
N THR A 63 4.05 6.88 18.06
CA THR A 63 3.95 5.97 16.93
C THR A 63 4.76 4.69 17.10
N ASP A 64 5.82 4.70 17.91
CA ASP A 64 6.78 3.59 18.08
C ASP A 64 6.15 2.29 18.61
N LYS A 65 4.96 2.36 19.22
CA LYS A 65 4.21 1.20 19.72
C LYS A 65 2.92 0.92 18.94
N THR A 66 2.72 1.59 17.82
CA THR A 66 1.47 1.53 17.04
C THR A 66 1.74 1.04 15.62
N SER A 67 0.69 0.57 14.95
CA SER A 67 0.78 0.03 13.61
C SER A 67 0.38 1.04 12.55
N ALA A 68 0.83 0.83 11.31
CA ALA A 68 0.41 1.64 10.16
C ALA A 68 -1.13 1.72 10.00
N ASN A 69 -1.87 0.67 10.35
CA ASN A 69 -3.34 0.69 10.40
C ASN A 69 -3.88 1.80 11.32
N ARG A 70 -3.27 1.98 12.50
CA ARG A 70 -3.66 3.05 13.41
C ARG A 70 -3.32 4.42 12.84
N TRP A 71 -2.17 4.55 12.17
CA TRP A 71 -1.77 5.81 11.53
C TRP A 71 -2.72 6.21 10.40
N VAL A 72 -3.18 5.25 9.60
CA VAL A 72 -4.24 5.48 8.60
C VAL A 72 -5.54 5.94 9.27
N GLY A 73 -5.88 5.42 10.45
CA GLY A 73 -7.03 5.89 11.23
C GLY A 73 -6.90 7.36 11.68
N ILE A 74 -5.70 7.77 12.09
CA ILE A 74 -5.40 9.17 12.43
C ILE A 74 -5.52 10.06 11.19
N LEU A 75 -4.90 9.65 10.08
CA LEU A 75 -5.02 10.33 8.79
C LEU A 75 -6.49 10.52 8.40
N SER A 76 -7.32 9.48 8.55
CA SER A 76 -8.75 9.53 8.24
C SER A 76 -9.55 10.47 9.15
N SER A 77 -9.12 10.65 10.39
CA SER A 77 -9.78 11.52 11.36
C SER A 77 -9.51 12.99 11.07
N GLY A 78 -8.41 13.28 10.37
CA GLY A 78 -8.02 14.63 9.98
C GLY A 78 -7.70 15.49 11.21
N SER A 79 -7.96 16.80 11.11
CA SER A 79 -7.80 17.73 12.21
C SER A 79 -8.80 18.88 12.11
N ASN A 80 -9.23 19.39 13.27
CA ASN A 80 -10.13 20.55 13.35
C ASN A 80 -9.50 21.86 12.83
N GLU A 81 -8.18 21.85 12.59
CA GLU A 81 -7.45 23.01 12.04
C GLU A 81 -7.36 22.98 10.51
N LEU A 82 -7.79 21.88 9.90
CA LEU A 82 -7.89 21.74 8.45
C LEU A 82 -9.26 22.18 7.98
N SER A 83 -9.33 22.62 6.72
CA SER A 83 -10.62 22.84 6.05
C SER A 83 -11.37 21.51 5.90
N ASP A 84 -12.70 21.59 5.78
CA ASP A 84 -13.54 20.41 5.50
C ASP A 84 -13.09 19.67 4.25
N LYS A 85 -12.65 20.41 3.23
CA LYS A 85 -12.16 19.86 1.97
C LYS A 85 -10.83 19.12 2.15
N ALA A 86 -9.89 19.68 2.92
CA ALA A 86 -8.64 18.98 3.23
C ALA A 86 -8.92 17.69 4.04
N ASN A 87 -9.80 17.75 5.04
CA ASN A 87 -10.23 16.58 5.80
C ASN A 87 -10.91 15.51 4.90
N GLU A 88 -11.75 15.93 3.94
CA GLU A 88 -12.33 15.01 2.94
C GLU A 88 -11.23 14.29 2.14
N VAL A 89 -10.23 15.03 1.65
CA VAL A 89 -9.10 14.46 0.91
C VAL A 89 -8.34 13.43 1.75
N LEU A 90 -8.05 13.75 3.02
CA LEU A 90 -7.37 12.82 3.92
C LEU A 90 -8.21 11.56 4.19
N GLY A 91 -9.53 11.70 4.37
CA GLY A 91 -10.44 10.56 4.53
C GLY A 91 -10.49 9.65 3.30
N ILE A 92 -10.53 10.24 2.09
CA ILE A 92 -10.48 9.47 0.83
C ILE A 92 -9.14 8.73 0.70
N ALA A 93 -8.03 9.43 0.98
CA ALA A 93 -6.70 8.84 0.92
C ALA A 93 -6.50 7.73 1.96
N ALA A 94 -7.01 7.91 3.18
CA ALA A 94 -6.96 6.89 4.22
C ALA A 94 -7.75 5.64 3.84
N SER A 95 -8.92 5.81 3.21
CA SER A 95 -9.68 4.69 2.63
C SER A 95 -8.86 3.92 1.59
N ALA A 96 -8.22 4.63 0.65
CA ALA A 96 -7.36 4.00 -0.37
C ALA A 96 -6.14 3.30 0.26
N ALA A 97 -5.52 3.91 1.27
CA ALA A 97 -4.40 3.32 2.00
C ALA A 97 -4.80 2.04 2.74
N GLY A 98 -6.01 1.98 3.32
CA GLY A 98 -6.53 0.77 3.96
C GLY A 98 -6.67 -0.40 2.97
N ASP A 99 -7.22 -0.12 1.77
CA ASP A 99 -7.36 -1.11 0.71
C ASP A 99 -6.00 -1.61 0.21
N LEU A 100 -5.06 -0.70 -0.09
CA LEU A 100 -3.70 -1.05 -0.49
C LEU A 100 -2.94 -1.80 0.60
N MET A 101 -3.15 -1.48 1.87
CA MET A 101 -2.47 -2.17 2.98
C MET A 101 -2.92 -3.62 3.08
N SER A 102 -4.21 -3.90 2.83
CA SER A 102 -4.71 -5.26 2.72
C SER A 102 -4.03 -6.02 1.58
N TYR A 103 -3.99 -5.43 0.39
CA TYR A 103 -3.31 -5.99 -0.78
C TYR A 103 -1.82 -6.25 -0.53
N ARG A 104 -1.10 -5.25 0.00
CA ARG A 104 0.32 -5.32 0.39
C ARG A 104 0.58 -6.46 1.37
N HIS A 105 -0.32 -6.67 2.32
CA HIS A 105 -0.18 -7.76 3.28
C HIS A 105 -0.34 -9.11 2.59
N SER A 106 -1.29 -9.27 1.67
CA SER A 106 -1.40 -10.48 0.86
C SER A 106 -0.17 -10.69 -0.03
N LEU A 107 0.30 -9.65 -0.73
CA LEU A 107 1.44 -9.72 -1.64
C LEU A 107 2.75 -10.13 -0.94
N PHE A 108 3.04 -9.58 0.25
CA PHE A 108 4.32 -9.83 0.93
C PHE A 108 4.28 -10.92 2.01
N HIS A 109 3.10 -11.35 2.45
CA HIS A 109 2.96 -12.35 3.52
C HIS A 109 2.03 -13.52 3.15
N GLY A 110 1.45 -13.51 1.95
CA GLY A 110 0.64 -14.60 1.44
C GLY A 110 1.46 -15.78 0.95
N TYR A 111 0.80 -16.91 0.81
CA TYR A 111 1.31 -18.08 0.10
C TYR A 111 1.25 -17.82 -1.39
N LEU A 112 2.39 -18.01 -2.08
CA LEU A 112 2.43 -17.99 -3.53
C LEU A 112 1.69 -19.22 -4.09
N VAL A 113 0.73 -18.98 -4.97
CA VAL A 113 -0.05 -20.00 -5.68
C VAL A 113 0.21 -19.82 -7.18
N PRO A 114 1.01 -20.70 -7.80
CA PRO A 114 1.20 -20.71 -9.25
C PRO A 114 -0.10 -21.08 -9.97
N LEU A 115 -0.47 -20.34 -11.02
CA LEU A 115 -1.69 -20.51 -11.81
C LEU A 115 -1.37 -20.66 -13.30
N GLY A 116 -0.35 -21.44 -13.64
CA GLY A 116 0.11 -21.62 -15.02
C GLY A 116 1.17 -20.58 -15.38
N ASP A 117 0.82 -19.64 -16.26
CA ASP A 117 1.70 -18.55 -16.71
C ASP A 117 1.72 -17.34 -15.76
N THR A 118 0.75 -17.25 -14.86
CA THR A 118 0.67 -16.25 -13.77
C THR A 118 0.70 -16.92 -12.39
N ALA A 119 0.65 -16.11 -11.34
CA ALA A 119 0.52 -16.56 -9.98
C ALA A 119 -0.33 -15.56 -9.17
N MET A 120 -0.68 -15.94 -7.95
CA MET A 120 -1.29 -15.02 -6.99
C MET A 120 -0.78 -15.31 -5.59
N PHE A 121 -0.98 -14.37 -4.66
CA PHE A 121 -0.68 -14.59 -3.26
C PHE A 121 -1.98 -14.72 -2.46
N ILE A 122 -2.10 -15.76 -1.64
CA ILE A 122 -3.25 -15.98 -0.76
C ILE A 122 -2.82 -15.91 0.69
N ARG A 123 -3.46 -15.03 1.45
CA ARG A 123 -3.23 -14.85 2.88
C ARG A 123 -4.35 -15.48 3.70
N ASN A 124 -3.97 -16.17 4.77
CA ASN A 124 -4.88 -16.86 5.69
C ASN A 124 -5.91 -17.77 4.97
N PRO A 125 -5.47 -18.62 4.01
CA PRO A 125 -6.40 -19.56 3.39
C PRO A 125 -7.03 -20.47 4.44
N ARG A 126 -8.22 -20.97 4.14
CA ARG A 126 -8.96 -21.94 4.98
C ARG A 126 -9.13 -23.26 4.25
N TRP A 127 -8.04 -23.76 3.66
CA TRP A 127 -8.07 -24.93 2.75
C TRP A 127 -8.59 -26.21 3.43
N ASN A 128 -8.48 -26.32 4.75
CA ASN A 128 -8.92 -27.48 5.51
C ASN A 128 -10.15 -27.20 6.37
N GLY A 129 -10.88 -26.10 6.10
CA GLY A 129 -12.03 -25.68 6.89
C GLY A 129 -11.68 -25.10 8.25
N GLU A 130 -10.42 -24.75 8.50
CA GLU A 130 -10.00 -24.18 9.77
C GLU A 130 -10.54 -22.75 9.97
N VAL A 131 -10.89 -22.43 11.22
CA VAL A 131 -11.32 -21.08 11.60
C VAL A 131 -10.08 -20.25 11.95
N ARG A 132 -9.94 -19.09 11.29
CA ARG A 132 -8.81 -18.17 11.49
C ARG A 132 -9.31 -16.87 12.12
N ASN A 133 -8.55 -16.35 13.08
CA ASN A 133 -8.80 -15.03 13.69
C ASN A 133 -8.51 -13.87 12.74
N ARG A 134 -7.69 -14.08 11.71
CA ARG A 134 -7.36 -13.08 10.69
C ARG A 134 -8.18 -13.34 9.43
N GLU A 135 -8.57 -12.25 8.77
CA GLU A 135 -9.31 -12.30 7.51
C GLU A 135 -8.48 -12.95 6.40
N ALA A 136 -9.15 -13.75 5.57
CA ALA A 136 -8.57 -14.19 4.32
C ALA A 136 -8.41 -13.01 3.37
N GLY A 137 -7.43 -13.08 2.50
CA GLY A 137 -7.27 -12.11 1.43
C GLY A 137 -6.35 -12.65 0.36
N ASP A 138 -6.30 -11.94 -0.76
CA ASP A 138 -5.46 -12.30 -1.86
C ASP A 138 -4.81 -11.07 -2.51
N ALA A 139 -3.83 -11.32 -3.37
CA ALA A 139 -3.20 -10.33 -4.23
C ALA A 139 -2.97 -10.97 -5.60
N GLN A 140 -3.74 -10.52 -6.59
CA GLN A 140 -3.43 -10.73 -8.01
C GLN A 140 -2.22 -9.88 -8.38
N ILE A 141 -1.36 -10.39 -9.27
CA ILE A 141 -0.12 -9.71 -9.67
C ILE A 141 -0.05 -9.44 -11.18
N ASP A 142 -1.20 -9.48 -11.86
CA ASP A 142 -1.27 -9.08 -13.26
C ASP A 142 -0.77 -7.64 -13.43
N GLU A 143 -0.20 -7.36 -14.60
CA GLU A 143 0.51 -6.11 -14.86
C GLU A 143 -0.33 -4.86 -14.51
N ASN A 144 -1.59 -4.84 -14.94
CA ASN A 144 -2.51 -3.73 -14.67
C ASN A 144 -2.76 -3.54 -13.17
N ILE A 145 -2.87 -4.63 -12.40
CA ILE A 145 -3.15 -4.57 -10.96
C ILE A 145 -1.97 -3.96 -10.21
N LEU A 146 -0.75 -4.35 -10.59
CA LEU A 146 0.44 -3.75 -10.03
C LEU A 146 0.59 -2.29 -10.44
N ASP A 147 0.24 -1.91 -11.66
CA ASP A 147 0.27 -0.49 -12.09
C ASP A 147 -0.71 0.37 -11.29
N LEU A 148 -1.93 -0.13 -11.06
CA LEU A 148 -2.91 0.54 -10.19
C LEU A 148 -2.39 0.68 -8.76
N ALA A 149 -1.77 -0.37 -8.21
CA ALA A 149 -1.20 -0.35 -6.86
C ALA A 149 0.00 0.60 -6.74
N ILE A 150 0.90 0.63 -7.74
CA ILE A 150 2.06 1.53 -7.79
C ILE A 150 1.60 2.99 -7.84
N ASP A 151 0.67 3.31 -8.73
CA ASP A 151 0.14 4.66 -8.87
C ASP A 151 -0.56 5.14 -7.58
N ALA A 152 -1.40 4.28 -7.00
CA ALA A 152 -2.05 4.58 -5.73
C ALA A 152 -1.02 4.82 -4.59
N ALA A 153 -0.01 3.97 -4.45
CA ALA A 153 1.05 4.15 -3.46
C ALA A 153 1.83 5.45 -3.66
N TRP A 154 2.11 5.83 -4.92
CA TRP A 154 2.85 7.04 -5.24
C TRP A 154 2.08 8.32 -4.90
N VAL A 155 0.78 8.37 -5.20
CA VAL A 155 -0.07 9.50 -4.81
C VAL A 155 -0.20 9.58 -3.29
N LEU A 156 -0.40 8.45 -2.60
CA LEU A 156 -0.44 8.41 -1.13
C LEU A 156 0.84 8.97 -0.52
N PHE A 157 2.00 8.57 -1.03
CA PHE A 157 3.29 9.11 -0.61
C PHE A 157 3.35 10.65 -0.78
N ARG A 158 3.00 11.17 -1.97
CA ARG A 158 3.01 12.62 -2.21
C ARG A 158 2.05 13.37 -1.29
N LEU A 159 0.88 12.80 -1.01
CA LEU A 159 -0.11 13.38 -0.12
C LEU A 159 0.40 13.43 1.32
N VAL A 160 0.97 12.35 1.87
CA VAL A 160 1.53 12.40 3.24
C VAL A 160 2.72 13.34 3.35
N VAL A 161 3.51 13.51 2.27
CA VAL A 161 4.54 14.56 2.22
C VAL A 161 3.91 15.96 2.31
N ALA A 162 2.79 16.21 1.62
CA ALA A 162 2.07 17.48 1.76
C ALA A 162 1.59 17.70 3.21
N VAL A 163 1.07 16.65 3.87
CA VAL A 163 0.69 16.71 5.29
C VAL A 163 1.89 17.06 6.19
N THR A 164 3.09 16.52 5.92
CA THR A 164 4.29 16.87 6.71
C THR A 164 4.69 18.35 6.61
N ARG A 165 4.09 19.10 5.69
CA ARG A 165 4.35 20.52 5.42
C ARG A 165 3.17 21.42 5.78
N LEU A 166 2.26 20.96 6.65
CA LEU A 166 1.11 21.75 7.09
C LEU A 166 1.47 23.08 7.76
N GLY A 167 2.68 23.21 8.30
CA GLY A 167 3.18 24.46 8.88
C GLY A 167 3.59 25.54 7.85
N ASP A 168 3.65 25.21 6.56
CA ASP A 168 3.95 26.16 5.49
C ASP A 168 2.72 27.05 5.19
N GLU A 169 2.93 28.26 4.66
CA GLU A 169 1.86 29.24 4.34
C GLU A 169 0.73 28.67 3.44
N ASP A 170 1.04 27.66 2.63
CA ASP A 170 0.13 27.01 1.67
C ASP A 170 -0.15 25.52 2.01
N GLY A 171 0.20 25.06 3.21
CA GLY A 171 0.13 23.64 3.59
C GLY A 171 -1.25 23.00 3.38
N VAL A 172 -2.33 23.69 3.79
CA VAL A 172 -3.71 23.20 3.61
C VAL A 172 -4.10 23.16 2.13
N ALA A 173 -3.78 24.21 1.37
CA ALA A 173 -4.12 24.28 -0.06
C ALA A 173 -3.46 23.14 -0.85
N ARG A 174 -2.22 22.79 -0.52
CA ARG A 174 -1.51 21.66 -1.15
C ARG A 174 -2.22 20.32 -0.93
N ILE A 175 -2.83 20.10 0.23
CA ILE A 175 -3.62 18.88 0.47
C ILE A 175 -4.88 18.91 -0.40
N GLU A 176 -5.57 20.04 -0.46
CA GLU A 176 -6.81 20.17 -1.23
C GLU A 176 -6.63 19.93 -2.73
N GLU A 177 -5.47 20.24 -3.29
CA GLU A 177 -5.13 19.98 -4.70
C GLU A 177 -5.17 18.49 -5.05
N PHE A 178 -4.98 17.60 -4.08
CA PHE A 178 -5.04 16.15 -4.30
C PHE A 178 -6.45 15.61 -4.50
N VAL A 179 -7.53 16.40 -4.39
CA VAL A 179 -8.91 15.88 -4.43
C VAL A 179 -9.19 14.95 -5.62
N SER A 180 -8.75 15.33 -6.82
CA SER A 180 -8.94 14.52 -8.03
C SER A 180 -8.10 13.24 -7.99
N GLU A 181 -6.85 13.34 -7.53
CA GLU A 181 -5.95 12.19 -7.43
C GLU A 181 -6.41 11.22 -6.33
N ALA A 182 -6.82 11.73 -5.17
CA ALA A 182 -7.34 10.95 -4.05
C ALA A 182 -8.56 10.12 -4.47
N ARG A 183 -9.51 10.73 -5.19
CA ARG A 183 -10.70 10.02 -5.73
C ARG A 183 -10.30 8.93 -6.72
N ARG A 184 -9.36 9.23 -7.62
CA ARG A 184 -8.84 8.27 -8.60
C ARG A 184 -8.17 7.08 -7.92
N ILE A 185 -7.25 7.32 -6.99
CA ILE A 185 -6.54 6.23 -6.32
C ILE A 185 -7.44 5.43 -5.38
N LYS A 186 -8.51 6.02 -4.85
CA LYS A 186 -9.53 5.26 -4.12
C LYS A 186 -10.21 4.24 -5.03
N SER A 187 -10.54 4.63 -6.28
CA SER A 187 -11.05 3.69 -7.28
C SER A 187 -10.03 2.59 -7.58
N ASN A 188 -8.77 2.96 -7.85
CA ASN A 188 -7.70 2.02 -8.16
C ASN A 188 -7.47 1.02 -7.00
N ALA A 189 -7.41 1.53 -5.77
CA ALA A 189 -7.20 0.73 -4.56
C ALA A 189 -8.35 -0.25 -4.31
N ASN A 190 -9.58 0.20 -4.55
CA ASN A 190 -10.76 -0.64 -4.44
C ASN A 190 -10.71 -1.79 -5.45
N GLU A 191 -10.36 -1.50 -6.71
CA GLU A 191 -10.19 -2.52 -7.75
C GLU A 191 -9.12 -3.55 -7.32
N VAL A 192 -7.93 -3.08 -6.93
CA VAL A 192 -6.82 -3.91 -6.44
C VAL A 192 -7.25 -4.85 -5.30
N ARG A 193 -8.10 -4.39 -4.37
CA ARG A 193 -8.61 -5.20 -3.25
C ARG A 193 -9.69 -6.20 -3.66
N HIS A 194 -10.51 -5.88 -4.65
CA HIS A 194 -11.78 -6.58 -4.90
C HIS A 194 -11.84 -7.43 -6.17
N ILE A 195 -10.77 -7.55 -6.96
CA ILE A 195 -10.76 -8.36 -8.19
C ILE A 195 -11.26 -9.79 -7.97
N ALA A 196 -10.87 -10.48 -6.89
CA ALA A 196 -11.37 -11.82 -6.62
C ALA A 196 -12.89 -11.86 -6.35
N SER A 197 -13.44 -10.85 -5.66
CA SER A 197 -14.90 -10.73 -5.44
C SER A 197 -15.65 -10.32 -6.72
N LEU A 198 -15.05 -9.48 -7.57
CA LEU A 198 -15.65 -9.06 -8.84
C LEU A 198 -15.73 -10.23 -9.84
N ALA A 199 -14.66 -11.02 -9.94
CA ALA A 199 -14.60 -12.19 -10.82
C ALA A 199 -15.53 -13.35 -10.39
N THR A 200 -15.94 -13.41 -9.13
CA THR A 200 -16.95 -14.38 -8.65
C THR A 200 -18.38 -13.90 -8.84
N HIS A 201 -18.62 -12.59 -8.89
CA HIS A 201 -19.94 -12.03 -9.18
C HIS A 201 -20.30 -12.08 -10.67
N GLU A 202 -19.33 -12.05 -11.59
CA GLU A 202 -19.60 -12.20 -13.03
C GLU A 202 -19.92 -13.64 -13.47
N LYS A 203 -19.73 -14.63 -12.60
CA LYS A 203 -19.96 -16.05 -12.89
C LYS A 203 -21.30 -16.60 -12.36
N ASN A 204 -22.19 -15.74 -11.85
CA ASN A 204 -23.53 -16.10 -11.37
C ASN A 204 -24.64 -15.37 -12.13
#